data_AF-A0A353NMC1-F1
#
_entry.id   AF-A0A353NMC1-F1
#
_cell.length_a   1.000
_cell.length_b   1.000
_cell.length_c   1.000
_cell.angle_alpha   90.00
_cell.angle_beta   90.00
_cell.angle_gamma   90.00
#
_symmetry.space_group_name_H-M   'P 1'
#
loop_
_entity.id
_entity.type
_entity.pdbx_description
1 polymer ?
#
loop_
_entity_poly.entity_id
_entity_poly.type
_entity_poly.pdbx_seq_one_letter_code
_entity_poly.pdbx_strand_id
1 'polypeptide(L)'
;IWGIFEHHSGLMTPEKLGDYLQRFVQGKVTNAEVYDDNGHGCAVLPDAPAADCFDFLVITGPQRHKAQGMGYFAVPYGDMMLSGS
;
A
#
# COMPACT_ATOMS: atom_id res chain seq x y z
N ILE A 1 -13.72 3.62 1.16
CA ILE A 1 -12.51 3.12 0.47
C ILE A 1 -12.47 3.81 -0.89
N TRP A 2 -11.41 4.56 -1.20
CA TRP A 2 -11.31 5.35 -2.43
C TRP A 2 -10.49 4.67 -3.54
N GLY A 3 -9.81 3.58 -3.20
CA GLY A 3 -9.07 2.77 -4.16
C GLY A 3 -8.51 1.52 -3.51
N ILE A 4 -8.00 0.62 -4.34
CA ILE A 4 -7.27 -0.58 -3.96
C ILE A 4 -6.04 -0.76 -4.86
N PHE A 5 -4.95 -1.21 -4.26
CA PHE A 5 -3.72 -1.61 -4.94
C PHE A 5 -3.30 -2.94 -4.33
N GLU A 6 -2.98 -3.93 -5.17
CA GLU A 6 -2.60 -5.25 -4.71
C GLU A 6 -1.39 -5.79 -5.48
N HIS A 7 -0.39 -6.26 -4.73
CA HIS A 7 0.85 -6.79 -5.27
C HIS A 7 1.37 -7.94 -4.41
N HIS A 8 2.09 -8.88 -5.04
CA HIS A 8 2.85 -9.90 -4.32
C HIS A 8 3.96 -9.27 -3.47
N SER A 9 3.88 -9.45 -2.14
CA SER A 9 4.87 -8.92 -1.21
C SER A 9 6.28 -9.47 -1.45
N GLY A 10 6.42 -10.65 -2.08
CA GLY A 10 7.71 -11.23 -2.47
C GLY A 10 8.44 -10.47 -3.58
N LEU A 11 7.74 -9.59 -4.31
CA LEU A 11 8.28 -8.77 -5.40
C LEU A 11 8.44 -7.29 -5.01
N MET A 12 8.24 -6.96 -3.73
CA MET A 12 8.33 -5.60 -3.21
C MET A 12 9.65 -5.38 -2.47
N THR A 13 10.36 -4.32 -2.84
CA THR A 13 11.42 -3.71 -2.02
C THR A 13 10.85 -2.50 -1.26
N PRO A 14 11.49 -2.03 -0.18
CA PRO A 14 11.04 -0.81 0.51
C PRO A 14 10.95 0.40 -0.42
N GLU A 15 11.92 0.59 -1.32
CA GLU A 15 11.94 1.71 -2.26
C GLU A 15 10.76 1.64 -3.23
N LYS A 16 10.51 0.45 -3.77
CA LYS A 16 9.41 0.18 -4.71
C LYS A 16 8.05 0.38 -4.04
N LEU A 17 7.88 -0.13 -2.81
CA LEU A 17 6.66 0.06 -2.04
C LEU A 17 6.41 1.54 -1.75
N GLY A 18 7.44 2.29 -1.35
CA GLY A 18 7.33 3.73 -1.09
C GLY A 18 6.90 4.52 -2.34
N ASP A 19 7.52 4.24 -3.49
CA ASP A 19 7.16 4.87 -4.77
C ASP A 19 5.71 4.55 -5.18
N TYR A 20 5.30 3.28 -5.11
CA TYR A 20 3.92 2.89 -5.41
C TYR A 20 2.91 3.60 -4.50
N LEU A 21 3.14 3.62 -3.19
CA LEU A 21 2.23 4.27 -2.25
C LEU A 21 2.11 5.78 -2.53
N GLN A 22 3.24 6.47 -2.78
CA GLN A 22 3.24 7.90 -3.09
C GLN A 22 2.48 8.21 -4.40
N ARG A 23 2.67 7.40 -5.44
CA ARG A 23 1.97 7.60 -6.72
C ARG A 23 0.51 7.15 -6.66
N PHE A 24 0.20 6.13 -5.86
CA PHE A 24 -1.15 5.58 -5.72
C PHE A 24 -2.12 6.62 -5.14
N VAL A 25 -1.74 7.30 -4.05
CA VAL A 25 -2.58 8.37 -3.47
C VAL A 25 -2.73 9.59 -4.40
N GLN A 26 -1.85 9.73 -5.41
CA GLN A 26 -1.96 10.74 -6.45
C GLN A 26 -2.79 10.27 -7.66
N GLY A 27 -3.32 9.03 -7.66
CA GLY A 27 -4.02 8.44 -8.79
C GLY A 27 -3.12 8.17 -10.01
N LYS A 28 -1.80 8.05 -9.81
CA LYS A 28 -0.80 7.89 -10.88
C LYS A 28 -0.33 6.45 -11.09
N VAL A 29 -0.86 5.50 -10.34
CA VAL A 29 -0.61 4.07 -10.51
C VAL A 29 -1.70 3.49 -11.40
N THR A 30 -1.32 3.00 -12.58
CA THR A 30 -2.26 2.39 -13.53
C THR A 30 -2.48 0.90 -13.23
N ASN A 31 -3.59 0.32 -13.69
CA ASN A 31 -3.76 -1.13 -13.58
C ASN A 31 -2.71 -1.91 -14.41
N ALA A 32 -2.39 -1.40 -15.60
CA ALA A 32 -1.43 -2.04 -16.52
C ALA A 32 -0.03 -2.11 -15.92
N GLU A 33 0.48 -1.03 -15.32
CA GLU A 33 1.83 -1.05 -14.74
C GLU A 33 1.97 -2.08 -13.61
N VAL A 34 0.92 -2.27 -12.80
CA VAL A 34 0.92 -3.21 -11.69
C VAL A 34 0.86 -4.63 -12.21
N TYR A 35 0.02 -4.86 -13.21
CA TYR A 35 -0.10 -6.17 -13.85
C TYR A 35 1.21 -6.59 -14.56
N ASP A 36 1.82 -5.67 -15.31
CA ASP A 36 3.09 -5.90 -16.03
C ASP A 36 4.27 -6.11 -15.06
N ASP A 37 4.15 -5.60 -13.84
CA ASP A 37 5.11 -5.81 -12.75
C ASP A 37 4.83 -7.09 -11.92
N ASN A 38 3.97 -7.97 -12.41
CA ASN A 38 3.52 -9.21 -11.76
C ASN A 38 2.75 -8.97 -10.44
N GLY A 39 2.00 -7.87 -10.35
CA GLY A 39 0.99 -7.62 -9.33
C GLY A 39 -0.41 -8.04 -9.77
N HIS A 40 -1.42 -7.79 -8.92
CA HIS A 40 -2.82 -8.14 -9.20
C HIS A 40 -3.61 -6.97 -9.79
N GLY A 41 -3.18 -5.73 -9.54
CA GLY A 41 -3.77 -4.55 -10.16
C GLY A 41 -3.95 -3.36 -9.23
N CYS A 42 -4.56 -2.32 -9.79
CA CYS A 42 -4.85 -1.07 -9.11
C CYS A 42 -6.16 -0.47 -9.63
N ALA A 43 -6.98 0.07 -8.73
CA ALA A 43 -8.16 0.85 -9.08
C ALA A 43 -8.33 2.01 -8.09
N VAL A 44 -8.67 3.20 -8.61
CA VAL A 44 -9.00 4.39 -7.83
C VAL A 44 -10.35 4.90 -8.31
N LEU A 45 -11.23 5.29 -7.39
CA LEU A 45 -12.54 5.83 -7.74
C LEU A 45 -12.39 7.24 -8.35
N PRO A 46 -13.21 7.61 -9.35
CA PRO A 46 -13.13 8.92 -10.00
C PRO A 46 -13.31 10.12 -9.06
N ASP A 47 -14.01 9.92 -7.94
CA ASP A 47 -14.32 10.91 -6.90
C ASP A 47 -13.40 10.80 -5.68
N ALA A 48 -12.29 10.08 -5.78
CA ALA A 48 -11.28 10.05 -4.73
C ALA A 48 -10.79 11.50 -4.41
N PRO A 49 -10.61 11.84 -3.12
CA PRO A 49 -10.15 13.16 -2.72
C PRO A 49 -8.71 13.42 -3.19
N ALA A 50 -8.29 14.68 -3.12
CA ALA A 50 -6.93 15.06 -3.47
C ALA A 50 -5.89 14.35 -2.59
N ALA A 51 -4.67 14.18 -3.12
CA ALA A 51 -3.61 13.39 -2.49
C ALA A 51 -3.24 13.89 -1.08
N ASP A 52 -3.36 15.19 -0.84
CA ASP A 52 -3.12 15.84 0.46
C ASP A 52 -4.13 15.45 1.55
N CYS A 53 -5.28 14.90 1.17
CA CYS A 53 -6.25 14.33 2.11
C CYS A 53 -5.82 12.94 2.66
N PHE A 54 -4.72 12.38 2.16
CA PHE A 54 -4.14 11.09 2.60
C PHE A 54 -2.79 11.31 3.30
N ASP A 55 -2.79 12.03 4.41
CA ASP A 55 -1.60 12.47 5.16
C ASP A 55 -1.11 11.45 6.21
N PHE A 56 -1.85 10.36 6.41
CA PHE A 56 -1.54 9.34 7.42
C PHE A 56 -1.53 7.93 6.84
N LEU A 57 -0.41 7.22 7.02
CA LEU A 57 -0.23 5.83 6.60
C LEU A 57 -0.26 4.89 7.81
N VAL A 58 -1.22 3.96 7.79
CA VAL A 58 -1.31 2.86 8.75
C VAL A 58 -0.87 1.57 8.09
N ILE A 59 0.02 0.83 8.76
CA ILE A 59 0.56 -0.44 8.32
C ILE A 59 0.10 -1.53 9.28
N THR A 60 -0.44 -2.60 8.72
CA THR A 60 -0.89 -3.80 9.44
C THR A 60 -0.64 -5.02 8.55
N GLY A 61 -0.80 -6.20 9.12
CA GLY A 61 -0.64 -7.49 8.45
C GLY A 61 0.69 -8.17 8.80
N PRO A 62 0.86 -9.42 8.34
CA PRO A 62 2.12 -10.12 8.44
C PRO A 62 3.17 -9.49 7.53
N GLN A 63 4.46 -9.68 7.83
CA GLN A 63 5.58 -9.14 7.05
C GLN A 63 5.61 -7.60 6.92
N ARG A 64 4.96 -6.89 7.86
CA ARG A 64 4.94 -5.42 7.90
C ARG A 64 6.32 -4.77 8.01
N HIS A 65 7.36 -5.52 8.41
CA HIS A 65 8.75 -5.06 8.39
C HIS A 65 9.22 -4.59 7.00
N LYS A 66 8.55 -5.01 5.91
CA LYS A 66 8.83 -4.51 4.55
C LYS A 66 8.52 -3.02 4.37
N ALA A 67 7.65 -2.47 5.21
CA ALA A 67 7.27 -1.06 5.23
C ALA A 67 7.91 -0.29 6.41
N GLN A 68 9.00 -0.81 6.98
CA GLN A 68 9.67 -0.21 8.13
C GLN A 68 10.02 1.25 7.86
N GLY A 69 9.61 2.14 8.77
CA GLY A 69 9.89 3.58 8.67
C GLY A 69 8.97 4.38 7.75
N MET A 70 7.97 3.76 7.11
CA MET A 70 7.04 4.48 6.21
C MET A 70 5.80 5.06 6.90
N GLY A 71 5.35 4.49 8.02
CA GLY A 71 4.09 4.88 8.65
C GLY A 71 3.90 4.32 10.06
N TYR A 72 2.67 4.47 10.58
CA TYR A 72 2.30 3.96 11.89
C TYR A 72 1.96 2.47 11.83
N PHE A 73 2.67 1.68 12.64
CA PHE A 73 2.51 0.24 12.70
C PHE A 73 1.40 -0.13 13.69
N ALA A 74 0.18 -0.33 13.16
CA ALA A 74 -0.96 -0.71 13.98
C ALA A 74 -0.86 -2.16 14.47
N VAL A 75 -1.34 -2.39 15.69
CA VAL A 75 -1.43 -3.71 16.36
C VAL A 75 -2.88 -3.93 16.80
N PRO A 76 -3.84 -4.02 15.85
CA PRO A 76 -5.24 -4.22 16.20
C PRO A 76 -5.42 -5.59 16.88
N TYR A 77 -5.94 -5.58 18.11
CA TYR A 77 -6.13 -6.78 18.95
C TYR A 77 -4.83 -7.54 19.33
N GLY A 78 -3.65 -6.90 19.17
CA GLY A 78 -2.37 -7.47 19.58
C GLY A 78 -1.73 -8.41 18.54
N ASP A 79 -1.04 -9.44 19.01
CA ASP A 79 -0.13 -10.30 18.24
C ASP A 79 -0.85 -11.44 17.50
N MET A 80 -1.90 -11.12 16.76
CA MET A 80 -2.53 -12.07 15.84
C MET A 80 -1.82 -12.05 14.49
N MET A 81 -2.13 -12.99 13.60
CA MET A 81 -1.64 -13.06 12.20
C MET A 81 -1.75 -11.73 11.42
N LEU A 82 -2.54 -10.77 11.92
CA LEU A 82 -2.67 -9.40 11.43
C LEU A 82 -1.52 -8.45 11.84
N SER A 83 -0.55 -8.87 12.65
CA SER A 83 0.59 -8.02 13.08
C SER A 83 1.88 -8.81 13.29
N GLY A 84 1.85 -10.11 12.98
CA GLY A 84 3.00 -11.02 13.10
C GLY A 84 4.20 -10.55 12.28
N SER A 85 5.38 -10.71 12.88
CA SER A 85 6.71 -10.28 12.40
C SER A 85 6.97 -10.50 10.90
#